data_AF-A0AAU4Y2V7-F1
#
_entry.id   AF-A0AAU4Y2V7-F1
#
_cell.length_a   1.000
_cell.length_b   1.000
_cell.length_c   1.000
_cell.angle_alpha   90.00
_cell.angle_beta   90.00
_cell.angle_gamma   90.00
#
_symmetry.space_group_name_H-M   'P 1'
#
loop_
_entity.id
_entity.type
_entity.pdbx_description
1 polymer ?
#
loop_
_entity_poly.entity_id
_entity_poly.type
_entity_poly.pdbx_seq_one_letter_code
_entity_poly.pdbx_strand_id
1 'polypeptide(L)'
;MAVTLAGADSPSEHLQLAAFTAMAAVVFIWLGRRQRRTGRSLVAPNETMRAGDRLIQPPPPSRGHRTAGCVWIGVGGIFVLPAVFNVVAAIHELIG
;
A
#
# COMPACT_ATOMS: atom_id res chain seq x y z
N MET A 1 8.71 10.99 -29.71
CA MET A 1 8.45 9.76 -28.96
C MET A 1 8.13 10.14 -27.53
N ALA A 2 6.84 10.26 -27.20
CA ALA A 2 6.41 10.35 -25.82
C ALA A 2 6.36 8.92 -25.28
N VAL A 3 7.14 8.63 -24.24
CA VAL A 3 7.12 7.33 -23.56
C VAL A 3 5.79 7.24 -22.82
N THR A 4 4.78 6.65 -23.46
CA THR A 4 3.61 6.13 -22.77
C THR A 4 4.04 4.83 -22.11
N LEU A 5 4.32 4.86 -20.80
CA LEU A 5 4.55 3.65 -20.02
C LEU A 5 3.16 2.97 -19.85
N ALA A 6 2.69 2.32 -20.93
CA ALA A 6 1.35 1.78 -21.12
C ALA A 6 0.23 2.84 -20.96
N GLY A 7 0.04 3.65 -22.00
CA GLY A 7 -1.18 4.45 -22.13
C GLY A 7 -2.34 3.49 -22.35
N ALA A 8 -3.33 3.51 -21.46
CA ALA A 8 -4.63 2.91 -21.73
C ALA A 8 -5.24 3.61 -22.95
N ASP A 9 -5.82 2.83 -23.86
CA ASP A 9 -6.39 3.33 -25.12
C ASP A 9 -7.92 3.46 -25.02
N SER A 10 -8.51 3.23 -23.82
CA SER A 10 -9.95 3.32 -23.57
C SER A 10 -10.31 3.72 -22.13
N PRO A 11 -11.51 4.27 -21.89
CA PRO A 11 -11.92 4.74 -20.55
C PRO A 11 -12.00 3.61 -19.51
N SER A 12 -12.36 2.40 -19.95
CA SER A 12 -12.43 1.23 -19.07
C SER A 12 -11.06 0.79 -18.56
N GLU A 13 -10.02 0.90 -19.39
CA GLU A 13 -8.66 0.58 -18.99
C GLU A 13 -8.12 1.61 -18.00
N HIS A 14 -8.40 2.89 -18.21
CA HIS A 14 -8.10 3.94 -17.23
C HIS A 14 -8.80 3.69 -15.89
N LEU A 15 -10.09 3.34 -15.89
CA LEU A 15 -10.82 3.00 -14.66
C LEU A 15 -10.27 1.75 -13.97
N GLN A 16 -9.90 0.72 -14.72
CA GLN A 16 -9.32 -0.50 -14.16
C GLN A 16 -7.95 -0.23 -13.53
N LEU A 17 -7.11 0.58 -14.19
CA LEU A 17 -5.80 0.96 -13.69
C LEU A 17 -5.90 1.89 -12.47
N ALA A 18 -6.87 2.81 -12.47
CA ALA A 18 -7.23 3.62 -11.31
C ALA A 18 -7.67 2.75 -10.13
N ALA A 19 -8.56 1.79 -10.35
CA ALA A 19 -9.04 0.90 -9.30
C ALA A 19 -7.90 0.04 -8.73
N PHE A 20 -7.04 -0.51 -9.59
CA PHE A 20 -5.89 -1.31 -9.16
C PHE A 20 -4.90 -0.48 -8.32
N THR A 21 -4.54 0.71 -8.79
CA THR A 21 -3.61 1.61 -8.07
C THR A 21 -4.21 2.14 -6.77
N ALA A 22 -5.51 2.43 -6.74
CA ALA A 22 -6.23 2.79 -5.52
C ALA A 22 -6.26 1.65 -4.50
N MET A 23 -6.51 0.41 -4.94
CA MET A 23 -6.45 -0.78 -4.09
C MET A 23 -5.05 -0.97 -3.48
N ALA A 24 -3.99 -0.83 -4.28
CA ALA A 24 -2.62 -0.87 -3.79
C ALA A 24 -2.35 0.22 -2.74
N ALA A 25 -2.79 1.46 -2.99
CA ALA A 25 -2.67 2.56 -2.02
C ALA A 25 -3.36 2.23 -0.68
N VAL A 26 -4.59 1.69 -0.74
CA VAL A 26 -5.34 1.27 0.46
C VAL A 26 -4.59 0.20 1.24
N VAL A 27 -4.04 -0.82 0.57
CA VAL A 27 -3.27 -1.88 1.22
C VAL A 27 -2.05 -1.30 1.94
N PHE A 28 -1.26 -0.45 1.29
CA PHE A 28 -0.07 0.14 1.90
C PHE A 28 -0.39 1.08 3.06
N ILE A 29 -1.42 1.92 2.93
CA ILE A 29 -1.86 2.82 4.00
C ILE A 29 -2.38 1.99 5.19
N TRP A 30 -3.18 0.97 4.94
CA TRP A 30 -3.69 0.08 5.98
C TRP A 30 -2.55 -0.65 6.71
N LEU A 31 -1.59 -1.20 5.96
CA LEU A 31 -0.41 -1.87 6.49
C LEU A 31 0.39 -0.93 7.39
N GLY A 32 0.68 0.28 6.92
CA GLY A 32 1.43 1.28 7.67
C GLY A 32 0.71 1.76 8.93
N ARG A 33 -0.61 1.98 8.87
CA ARG A 33 -1.44 2.32 10.04
C ARG A 33 -1.44 1.20 11.07
N ARG A 34 -1.57 -0.05 10.63
CA ARG A 34 -1.58 -1.20 11.53
C ARG A 34 -0.22 -1.41 12.18
N GLN A 35 0.88 -1.27 11.43
CA GLN A 35 2.25 -1.35 11.96
C GLN A 35 2.57 -0.23 12.96
N ARG A 36 2.05 0.99 12.74
CA ARG A 36 2.14 2.09 13.73
C ARG A 36 1.35 1.84 15.00
N ARG A 37 0.14 1.28 14.90
CA ARG A 37 -0.73 0.98 16.07
C ARG A 37 -0.12 -0.11 16.94
N THR A 38 0.36 -1.19 16.33
CA THR A 38 0.89 -2.34 17.08
C THR A 38 2.36 -2.18 17.45
N GLY A 39 3.15 -1.41 16.68
CA GLY A 39 4.60 -1.36 16.84
C GLY A 39 5.29 -2.68 16.50
N ARG A 40 4.64 -3.55 15.72
CA ARG A 40 5.15 -4.87 15.29
C ARG A 40 5.08 -4.98 13.78
N SER A 41 6.09 -5.59 13.16
CA SER A 41 6.03 -5.92 11.72
C SER A 41 4.88 -6.88 11.43
N LEU A 42 4.14 -6.60 10.35
CA LEU A 42 3.10 -7.50 9.82
C LEU A 42 3.63 -8.38 8.69
N VAL A 43 4.75 -8.01 8.10
CA VAL A 43 5.41 -8.76 7.00
C VAL A 43 6.32 -9.85 7.57
N ALA A 44 6.91 -9.60 8.74
CA ALA A 44 7.69 -10.56 9.50
C ALA A 44 7.20 -10.55 10.95
N PRO A 45 6.01 -11.12 11.23
CA PRO A 45 5.53 -11.24 12.59
C PRO A 45 6.50 -12.14 13.36
N ASN A 46 7.20 -11.57 14.36
CA ASN A 46 7.87 -12.37 15.37
C ASN A 46 6.78 -13.02 16.22
N GLU A 47 6.29 -14.17 15.76
CA GLU A 47 5.32 -14.99 16.48
C GLU A 47 5.96 -15.63 17.71
N THR A 48 5.12 -16.04 18.64
CA THR A 48 5.50 -16.88 19.77
C THR A 48 6.15 -18.16 19.26
N MET A 49 7.47 -18.24 19.33
CA MET A 49 8.19 -19.49 19.05
C MET A 49 8.17 -20.36 20.30
N ARG A 50 7.82 -21.64 20.13
CA ARG A 50 7.94 -22.65 21.18
C ARG A 50 9.32 -23.30 21.04
N ALA A 51 10.21 -23.06 22.00
CA ALA A 51 11.52 -23.68 22.05
C ALA A 51 11.53 -24.67 23.21
N GLY A 52 11.41 -25.97 22.91
CA GLY A 52 11.19 -27.00 23.93
C GLY A 52 9.86 -26.80 24.68
N ASP A 53 9.87 -26.91 26.00
CA ASP A 53 8.68 -26.77 26.86
C ASP A 53 8.33 -25.32 27.26
N ARG A 54 9.03 -24.32 26.71
CA ARG A 54 8.74 -22.89 26.99
C ARG A 54 8.17 -22.15 25.78
N LEU A 55 7.13 -21.37 26.06
CA LEU A 55 6.62 -20.32 25.18
C LEU A 55 7.53 -19.10 25.30
N ILE A 56 8.23 -18.75 24.22
CA ILE A 56 8.99 -17.49 24.14
C ILE A 56 8.00 -16.38 23.82
N GLN A 57 7.87 -15.41 24.73
CA GLN A 57 7.04 -14.24 24.46
C GLN A 57 7.63 -13.42 23.30
N PRO A 58 6.78 -12.91 22.41
CA PRO A 58 7.25 -12.18 21.25
C PRO A 58 7.83 -10.83 21.72
N PRO A 59 8.92 -10.35 21.10
CA PRO A 59 9.67 -9.19 21.56
C PRO A 59 8.77 -7.94 21.68
N PRO A 60 9.10 -7.02 22.61
CA PRO A 60 8.31 -5.83 22.86
C PRO A 60 8.18 -4.97 21.59
N PRO A 61 7.08 -4.22 21.44
CA PRO A 61 6.86 -3.38 20.28
C PRO A 61 8.01 -2.36 20.12
N SER A 62 8.56 -2.27 18.90
CA SER A 62 9.74 -1.44 18.64
C SER A 62 9.36 -0.11 18.01
N ARG A 63 10.13 0.95 18.33
CA ARG A 63 10.01 2.25 17.65
C ARG A 63 10.33 2.14 16.15
N GLY A 64 11.25 1.26 15.77
CA GLY A 64 11.62 1.02 14.36
C GLY A 64 10.44 0.54 13.51
N HIS A 65 9.59 -0.35 14.04
CA HIS A 65 8.39 -0.78 13.33
C HIS A 65 7.37 0.35 13.15
N ARG A 66 7.29 1.29 14.11
CA ARG A 66 6.44 2.47 13.95
C ARG A 66 6.94 3.39 12.84
N THR A 67 8.26 3.58 12.73
CA THR A 67 8.90 4.31 11.63
C THR A 67 8.66 3.64 10.29
N ALA A 68 8.81 2.31 10.20
CA ALA A 68 8.48 1.56 8.99
C ALA A 68 6.99 1.71 8.60
N GLY A 69 6.09 1.81 9.57
CA GLY A 69 4.69 2.14 9.31
C GLY A 69 4.49 3.53 8.70
N CYS A 70 5.34 4.52 9.01
CA CYS A 70 5.37 5.81 8.31
C CYS A 70 5.72 5.65 6.82
N VAL A 71 6.74 4.82 6.54
CA VAL A 71 7.23 4.58 5.18
C VAL A 71 6.11 3.95 4.34
N TRP A 72 5.41 2.94 4.87
CA TRP A 72 4.28 2.32 4.17
C TRP A 72 3.13 3.29 3.86
N ILE A 73 2.82 4.22 4.77
CA ILE A 73 1.83 5.27 4.50
C ILE A 73 2.33 6.20 3.38
N GLY A 74 3.61 6.56 3.39
CA GLY A 74 4.23 7.37 2.33
C GLY A 74 4.17 6.68 0.96
N VAL A 75 4.53 5.40 0.90
CA VAL A 75 4.43 4.57 -0.32
C VAL A 75 2.98 4.53 -0.80
N GLY A 76 2.02 4.25 0.08
CA GLY A 76 0.60 4.28 -0.28
C GLY A 76 0.14 5.63 -0.83
N GLY A 77 0.64 6.75 -0.28
CA GLY A 77 0.39 8.09 -0.81
C GLY A 77 0.91 8.30 -2.23
N ILE A 78 2.06 7.73 -2.58
CA ILE A 78 2.59 7.78 -3.96
C ILE A 78 1.65 7.07 -4.93
N PHE A 79 1.05 5.94 -4.52
CA PHE A 79 0.09 5.19 -5.33
C PHE A 79 -1.26 5.92 -5.53
N VAL A 80 -1.60 6.91 -4.69
CA VAL A 80 -2.81 7.72 -4.88
C VAL A 80 -2.68 8.63 -6.10
N LEU A 81 -1.49 9.15 -6.39
CA LEU A 81 -1.27 10.07 -7.52
C LEU A 81 -1.65 9.46 -8.88
N PRO A 82 -1.15 8.28 -9.29
CA PRO A 82 -1.57 7.66 -10.55
C PRO A 82 -3.05 7.24 -10.52
N ALA A 83 -3.61 6.87 -9.36
CA ALA A 83 -5.03 6.56 -9.27
C ALA A 83 -5.91 7.78 -9.61
N VAL A 84 -5.62 8.93 -9.01
CA VAL A 84 -6.32 10.20 -9.30
C VAL A 84 -6.14 10.60 -10.75
N PHE A 85 -4.92 10.51 -11.29
CA PHE A 85 -4.65 10.84 -12.68
C PHE A 85 -5.46 9.98 -13.65
N ASN A 86 -5.52 8.66 -13.43
CA ASN A 86 -6.29 7.76 -14.29
C ASN A 86 -7.81 7.98 -14.19
N VAL A 87 -8.33 8.33 -13.01
CA VAL A 87 -9.76 8.70 -12.87
C VAL A 87 -10.06 9.97 -13.67
N VAL A 88 -9.21 10.99 -13.57
CA VAL A 88 -9.40 12.25 -14.32
C VAL A 88 -9.33 12.00 -15.83
N ALA A 89 -8.37 11.19 -16.29
CA ALA A 89 -8.26 10.82 -17.70
C ALA A 89 -9.53 10.11 -18.22
N ALA A 90 -10.03 9.11 -17.49
CA ALA A 90 -11.26 8.40 -17.85
C ALA A 90 -12.48 9.33 -17.92
N ILE A 91 -12.61 10.27 -16.97
CA ILE A 91 -13.72 11.24 -16.97
C ILE A 91 -13.61 12.18 -18.18
N HIS A 92 -12.40 12.64 -18.50
CA HIS A 92 -12.19 13.52 -19.65
C HIS A 92 -12.55 12.84 -20.97
N GLU A 93 -12.20 11.56 -21.12
CA GLU A 93 -12.50 10.75 -22.32
C GLU A 93 -14.00 10.35 -22.42
N LEU A 94 -14.70 10.25 -21.29
CA LEU A 94 -16.16 10.01 -21.27
C LEU A 94 -16.98 11.26 -21.61
N ILE A 95 -16.44 12.46 -21.34
CA ILE A 95 -17.15 13.74 -21.52
C ILE A 95 -16.76 14.43 -22.85
N GLY A 96 -15.60 14.10 -23.42
CA GLY A 96 -15.06 14.72 -24.64
C GLY A 96 -14.65 13.71 -25.69
#